data_AF-A0A1C5SHR3-F1
#
_entry.id   AF-A0A1C5SHR3-F1
#
_cell.length_a   1.000
_cell.length_b   1.000
_cell.length_c   1.000
_cell.angle_alpha   90.00
_cell.angle_beta   90.00
_cell.angle_gamma   90.00
#
_symmetry.space_group_name_H-M   'P 1'
#
loop_
_entity.id
_entity.type
_entity.pdbx_description
1 polymer ?
#
loop_
_entity_poly.entity_id
_entity_poly.type
_entity_poly.pdbx_seq_one_letter_code
_entity_poly.pdbx_strand_id
1 'polypeptide(L)'
;MKDIGKILKNARENKEYTQKQVMELTGIHRKSLSGYENNVAEPDLSTFATLANLYGISADEALEIGEPDPSVSLLRFEFQVLSLFKELDAKHQEELLIQITALVRYLNAKNMVPQNHQSR
;
A
#
# COMPACT_ATOMS: atom_id res chain seq x y z
N MET A 1 11.38 -8.82 4.41
CA MET A 1 10.78 -7.64 5.05
C MET A 1 10.63 -6.59 3.98
N LYS A 2 9.47 -5.92 3.85
CA LYS A 2 9.40 -4.79 2.92
C LYS A 2 10.41 -3.73 3.31
N ASP A 3 10.82 -3.00 2.29
CA ASP A 3 11.91 -2.06 2.35
C ASP A 3 11.40 -0.74 2.97
N ILE A 4 11.65 -0.54 4.27
CA ILE A 4 11.11 0.59 5.04
C ILE A 4 11.48 1.94 4.40
N GLY A 5 12.66 2.05 3.81
CA GLY A 5 13.08 3.23 3.06
C GLY A 5 12.20 3.53 1.87
N LYS A 6 11.81 2.50 1.11
CA LYS A 6 10.91 2.64 -0.03
C LYS A 6 9.50 3.05 0.40
N ILE A 7 9.01 2.53 1.54
CA ILE A 7 7.73 2.94 2.12
C ILE A 7 7.77 4.41 2.51
N LEU A 8 8.80 4.85 3.24
CA LEU A 8 8.97 6.25 3.63
C LEU A 8 9.10 7.19 2.42
N LYS A 9 9.82 6.76 1.37
CA LYS A 9 9.95 7.50 0.13
C LYS A 9 8.59 7.70 -0.56
N ASN A 10 7.83 6.63 -0.73
CA ASN A 10 6.51 6.68 -1.35
C ASN A 10 5.56 7.55 -0.53
N ALA A 11 5.57 7.43 0.80
CA ALA A 11 4.74 8.25 1.69
C ALA A 11 5.08 9.74 1.59
N ARG A 12 6.38 10.08 1.49
CA ARG A 12 6.83 11.46 1.22
C ARG A 12 6.31 11.98 -0.11
N GLU A 13 6.44 11.18 -1.17
CA GLU A 13 6.04 11.56 -2.54
C GLU A 13 4.51 11.72 -2.66
N ASN A 14 3.73 10.89 -1.96
CA ASN A 14 2.27 11.04 -1.86
C ASN A 14 1.82 12.33 -1.17
N LYS A 15 2.67 12.92 -0.32
CA LYS A 15 2.46 14.25 0.28
C LYS A 15 3.04 15.38 -0.57
N GLU A 16 3.61 15.06 -1.74
CA GLU A 16 4.28 16.00 -2.65
C GLU A 16 5.44 16.76 -2.00
N TYR A 17 6.05 16.19 -0.96
CA TYR A 17 7.19 16.81 -0.29
C TYR A 17 8.51 16.47 -0.97
N THR A 18 9.34 17.48 -1.15
CA THR A 18 10.77 17.31 -1.42
C THR A 18 11.51 16.91 -0.14
N GLN A 19 12.64 16.22 -0.27
CA GLN A 19 13.49 15.92 0.89
C GLN A 19 13.98 17.19 1.63
N LYS A 20 14.06 18.33 0.93
CA LYS A 20 14.40 19.63 1.53
C LYS A 20 13.27 20.13 2.44
N GLN A 21 12.02 20.05 1.98
CA GLN A 21 10.86 20.43 2.79
C GLN A 21 10.73 19.53 4.03
N VAL A 22 10.96 18.22 3.89
CA VAL A 22 10.95 17.32 5.06
C VAL A 22 12.00 17.71 6.09
N MET A 23 13.22 18.07 5.64
CA MET A 23 14.25 18.58 6.53
C MET A 23 13.81 19.86 7.25
N GLU A 24 13.19 20.80 6.53
CA GLU A 24 12.68 22.05 7.11
C GLU A 24 11.55 21.80 8.14
N LEU A 25 10.73 20.77 7.93
CA LEU A 25 9.60 20.43 8.80
C LEU A 25 9.98 19.58 10.01
N THR A 26 11.05 18.79 9.93
CA THR A 26 11.40 17.77 10.95
C THR A 26 12.76 17.98 11.61
N GLY A 27 13.63 18.79 10.99
CA GLY A 27 15.04 18.88 11.36
C GLY A 27 15.89 17.68 10.91
N ILE A 28 15.31 16.64 10.30
CA ILE A 28 16.06 15.48 9.79
C ILE A 28 16.86 15.91 8.57
N HIS A 29 18.19 15.82 8.66
CA HIS A 29 19.07 16.31 7.60
C HIS A 29 18.81 15.58 6.27
N ARG A 30 18.79 16.32 5.16
CA ARG A 30 18.48 15.79 3.81
C ARG A 30 19.29 14.55 3.44
N LYS A 31 20.58 14.52 3.80
CA LYS A 31 21.48 13.38 3.55
C LYS A 31 21.04 12.12 4.32
N SER A 32 20.64 12.28 5.58
CA SER A 32 20.16 11.17 6.41
C SER A 32 18.84 10.64 5.87
N LEU A 33 17.89 11.52 5.55
CA LEU A 33 16.63 11.14 4.92
C LEU A 33 16.85 10.39 3.60
N SER A 34 17.74 10.89 2.73
CA SER A 34 18.10 10.19 1.50
C SER A 34 18.77 8.85 1.77
N GLY A 35 19.54 8.71 2.85
CA GLY A 35 20.11 7.43 3.27
C GLY A 35 19.03 6.43 3.66
N TYR A 36 18.04 6.87 4.44
CA TYR A 36 16.88 6.06 4.83
C TYR A 36 16.07 5.62 3.61
N GLU A 37 15.71 6.56 2.73
CA GLU A 37 14.86 6.28 1.56
C GLU A 37 15.49 5.36 0.51
N ASN A 38 16.81 5.18 0.55
CA ASN A 38 17.55 4.27 -0.33
C ASN A 38 18.17 3.08 0.43
N ASN A 39 17.76 2.87 1.69
CA ASN A 39 18.18 1.76 2.55
C ASN A 39 19.70 1.66 2.76
N VAL A 40 20.37 2.81 2.70
CA VAL A 40 21.78 2.96 3.08
C VAL A 40 21.93 2.96 4.60
N ALA A 41 20.90 3.42 5.30
CA ALA A 41 20.81 3.41 6.75
C ALA A 41 19.35 3.21 7.17
N GLU A 42 19.12 2.83 8.41
CA GLU A 42 17.77 2.77 9.00
C GLU A 42 17.55 3.97 9.93
N PRO A 43 16.35 4.57 9.93
CA PRO A 43 16.01 5.58 10.92
C PRO A 43 15.87 4.94 12.30
N ASP A 44 16.28 5.65 13.35
CA ASP A 44 15.93 5.24 14.71
C ASP A 44 14.41 5.39 14.94
N LEU A 45 13.91 4.82 16.05
CA LEU A 45 12.48 4.81 16.35
C LEU A 45 11.87 6.23 16.43
N SER A 46 12.63 7.20 16.94
CA SER A 46 12.15 8.59 17.09
C SER A 46 12.05 9.30 15.74
N THR A 47 13.03 9.06 14.87
CA THR A 47 13.10 9.55 13.50
C THR A 47 11.98 8.93 12.68
N PHE A 48 11.79 7.62 12.81
CA PHE A 48 10.70 6.90 12.15
C PHE A 48 9.33 7.44 12.58
N ALA A 49 9.08 7.59 13.87
CA ALA A 49 7.82 8.15 14.38
C ALA A 49 7.56 9.57 13.87
N THR A 50 8.61 10.40 13.80
CA THR A 50 8.53 11.77 13.26
C THR A 50 8.12 11.76 11.78
N LEU A 51 8.74 10.91 10.97
CA LEU A 51 8.42 10.77 9.55
C LEU A 51 7.02 10.19 9.34
N ALA A 52 6.66 9.16 10.10
CA ALA A 52 5.34 8.53 10.02
C ALA A 52 4.21 9.53 10.31
N ASN A 53 4.38 10.34 11.37
CA ASN A 53 3.43 11.41 11.72
C ASN A 53 3.36 12.49 10.63
N LEU A 54 4.50 12.94 10.09
CA LEU A 54 4.54 13.93 9.02
C LEU A 54 3.80 13.42 7.76
N TYR A 55 4.01 12.16 7.41
CA TYR A 55 3.42 11.56 6.22
C TYR A 55 1.99 11.05 6.45
N GLY A 56 1.52 10.99 7.69
CA GLY A 56 0.20 10.48 8.04
C GLY A 56 0.03 8.98 7.77
N ILE A 57 1.10 8.21 7.95
CA ILE A 57 1.10 6.74 7.83
C ILE A 57 1.16 6.11 9.22
N SER A 58 0.51 4.97 9.40
CA SER A 58 0.59 4.24 10.68
C SER A 58 1.89 3.41 10.77
N ALA A 59 2.36 3.17 12.00
CA ALA A 59 3.51 2.29 12.23
C ALA A 59 3.19 0.85 11.79
N ASP A 60 1.98 0.37 12.06
CA ASP A 60 1.44 -0.92 11.62
C ASP A 60 1.49 -1.07 10.10
N GLU A 61 1.04 -0.07 9.35
CA GLU A 61 1.11 -0.06 7.88
C GLU A 61 2.55 -0.04 7.37
N ALA A 62 3.40 0.77 7.98
CA ALA A 62 4.77 0.96 7.51
C ALA A 62 5.71 -0.20 7.87
N LEU A 63 5.50 -0.83 9.01
CA LEU A 63 6.29 -1.97 9.49
C LEU A 63 5.65 -3.33 9.18
N GLU A 64 4.44 -3.32 8.61
CA GLU A 64 3.62 -4.52 8.35
C GLU A 64 3.39 -5.34 9.64
N ILE A 65 3.26 -4.66 10.76
CA ILE A 65 2.94 -5.28 12.05
C ILE A 65 1.44 -5.09 12.31
N GLY A 66 0.74 -6.16 12.69
CA GLY A 66 -0.70 -6.14 12.95
C GLY A 66 -1.54 -6.87 11.90
N GLU A 67 -2.72 -7.32 12.33
CA GLU A 67 -3.78 -7.78 11.42
C GLU A 67 -4.32 -6.53 10.71
N PRO A 68 -4.35 -6.49 9.37
CA PRO A 68 -4.82 -5.31 8.70
C PRO A 68 -6.28 -5.06 9.07
N ASP A 69 -6.58 -3.85 9.55
CA ASP A 69 -7.97 -3.39 9.65
C ASP A 69 -8.64 -3.67 8.30
N PRO A 70 -9.73 -4.49 8.26
CA PRO A 70 -10.37 -4.86 7.02
C PRO A 70 -10.75 -3.65 6.17
N SER A 71 -11.10 -2.52 6.80
CA SER A 71 -11.42 -1.28 6.10
C SER A 71 -10.21 -0.65 5.42
N VAL A 72 -9.06 -0.64 6.08
CA VAL A 72 -7.78 -0.13 5.54
C VAL A 72 -7.24 -1.04 4.44
N SER A 73 -7.37 -2.36 4.61
CA SER A 73 -7.01 -3.35 3.60
C SER A 73 -7.82 -3.17 2.31
N LEU A 74 -9.13 -2.98 2.42
CA LEU A 74 -10.00 -2.74 1.27
C LEU A 74 -9.60 -1.46 0.52
N LEU A 75 -9.41 -0.35 1.24
CA LEU A 75 -8.92 0.90 0.65
C LEU A 75 -7.58 0.71 -0.07
N ARG A 76 -6.66 -0.07 0.50
CA ARG A 76 -5.35 -0.37 -0.10
C ARG A 76 -5.50 -1.13 -1.42
N PHE A 77 -6.35 -2.16 -1.45
CA PHE A 77 -6.61 -2.91 -2.67
C PHE A 77 -7.30 -2.04 -3.74
N GLU A 78 -8.24 -1.19 -3.35
CA GLU A 78 -8.90 -0.24 -4.26
C GLU A 78 -7.88 0.69 -4.92
N PHE A 79 -6.99 1.31 -4.14
CA PHE A 79 -5.94 2.19 -4.68
C PHE A 79 -4.97 1.44 -5.60
N GLN A 80 -4.56 0.23 -5.22
CA GLN A 80 -3.63 -0.58 -6.02
C GLN A 80 -4.27 -1.05 -7.34
N VAL A 81 -5.54 -1.47 -7.31
CA VAL A 81 -6.27 -1.84 -8.53
C VAL A 81 -6.42 -0.63 -9.45
N LEU A 82 -6.80 0.53 -8.90
CA LEU A 82 -6.93 1.76 -9.68
C LEU A 82 -5.60 2.22 -10.29
N SER A 83 -4.49 2.13 -9.55
CA SER A 83 -3.18 2.50 -10.08
C SER A 83 -2.77 1.58 -11.24
N LEU A 84 -2.92 0.26 -11.07
CA LEU A 84 -2.60 -0.70 -12.13
C LEU A 84 -3.51 -0.54 -13.35
N PHE A 85 -4.80 -0.26 -13.13
CA PHE A 85 -5.76 -0.05 -14.22
C PHE A 85 -5.43 1.16 -15.09
N LYS A 86 -4.91 2.24 -14.49
CA LYS A 86 -4.50 3.46 -15.21
C LYS A 86 -3.29 3.27 -16.12
N GLU A 87 -2.43 2.28 -15.83
CA GLU A 87 -1.27 1.94 -16.66
C GLU A 87 -1.65 1.15 -17.93
N LEU A 88 -2.89 0.65 -18.01
CA LEU A 88 -3.38 -0.11 -19.15
C LEU A 88 -4.00 0.80 -20.21
N ASP A 89 -3.85 0.44 -21.48
CA ASP A 89 -4.64 1.06 -22.56
C ASP A 89 -6.12 0.63 -22.51
N ALA A 90 -6.97 1.31 -23.28
CA ALA A 90 -8.41 1.09 -23.28
C ALA A 90 -8.82 -0.36 -23.58
N LYS A 91 -8.07 -1.06 -24.45
CA LYS A 91 -8.35 -2.45 -24.81
C LYS A 91 -8.07 -3.37 -23.62
N HIS A 92 -6.91 -3.22 -22.97
CA HIS A 92 -6.54 -4.05 -21.83
C HIS A 92 -7.36 -3.72 -20.57
N GLN A 93 -7.84 -2.47 -20.43
CA GLN A 93 -8.81 -2.09 -19.41
C GLN A 93 -10.13 -2.86 -19.57
N GLU A 94 -10.64 -2.97 -20.79
CA GLU A 94 -11.85 -3.74 -21.09
C GLU A 94 -11.65 -5.24 -20.81
N GLU A 95 -10.51 -5.80 -21.22
CA GLU A 95 -10.15 -7.19 -20.94
C GLU A 95 -10.09 -7.48 -19.43
N LEU A 96 -9.49 -6.59 -18.64
CA LEU A 96 -9.44 -6.74 -17.18
C LEU A 96 -10.85 -6.71 -16.57
N LEU A 97 -11.71 -5.80 -17.03
CA LEU A 97 -13.09 -5.70 -16.54
C LEU A 97 -13.88 -6.98 -16.81
N ILE A 98 -13.70 -7.60 -17.98
CA ILE A 98 -14.32 -8.88 -18.33
C ILE A 98 -13.82 -9.99 -17.38
N GLN A 99 -12.52 -10.07 -17.13
CA GLN A 99 -11.93 -11.08 -16.24
C GLN A 99 -12.45 -10.95 -14.80
N ILE A 100 -12.47 -9.73 -14.26
CA ILE A 100 -13.00 -9.46 -12.91
C ILE A 100 -14.50 -9.83 -12.86
N THR A 101 -15.28 -9.46 -13.87
CA THR A 101 -16.70 -9.80 -13.95
C THR A 101 -16.94 -11.30 -13.99
N ALA A 102 -16.14 -12.04 -14.79
CA ALA A 102 -16.22 -13.49 -14.88
C ALA A 102 -15.89 -14.15 -13.54
N LEU A 103 -14.85 -13.68 -12.84
CA LEU A 103 -14.47 -14.18 -11.52
C LEU A 103 -15.57 -13.95 -10.49
N VAL A 104 -16.14 -12.74 -10.42
CA VAL A 104 -17.24 -12.43 -9.49
C VAL A 104 -18.45 -13.32 -9.75
N ARG A 105 -18.83 -13.52 -11.02
CA ARG A 105 -19.92 -14.41 -11.40
C ARG A 105 -19.65 -15.86 -10.97
N TYR A 106 -18.45 -16.36 -11.22
CA TYR A 106 -18.05 -17.72 -10.82
C TYR A 106 -18.15 -17.92 -9.30
N LEU A 107 -17.63 -16.98 -8.51
CA LEU A 107 -17.65 -17.07 -7.05
C LEU A 107 -19.08 -16.99 -6.49
N ASN A 108 -19.92 -16.12 -7.05
CA ASN A 108 -21.33 -16.03 -6.66
C ASN A 108 -22.07 -17.33 -6.99
N ALA A 109 -21.87 -17.90 -8.18
CA ALA A 109 -22.48 -19.17 -8.55
C ALA A 109 -22.01 -20.32 -7.65
N LYS A 110 -20.72 -20.36 -7.31
CA LYS A 110 -20.14 -21.38 -6.40
C LYS A 110 -20.72 -21.28 -4.98
N ASN A 111 -20.92 -20.07 -4.48
CA ASN A 111 -21.49 -19.84 -3.14
C ASN A 111 -22.99 -20.12 -3.04
N MET A 112 -23.70 -20.29 -4.18
CA MET A 112 -25.13 -20.62 -4.23
C MET A 112 -25.41 -22.13 -4.33
N VAL A 113 -24.39 -22.99 -4.45
CA VAL A 113 -24.58 -24.45 -4.44
C VAL A 113 -24.60 -24.94 -2.99
N PRO A 114 -25.73 -25.44 -2.45
CA PRO A 114 -25.75 -26.04 -1.12
C PRO A 114 -24.87 -27.29 -1.14
N GLN A 115 -24.03 -27.45 -0.11
CA GLN A 115 -23.32 -28.71 0.14
C GLN A 115 -24.34 -29.79 0.52
N ASN A 116 -24.99 -30.38 -0.47
CA ASN A 116 -25.90 -31.48 -0.28
C ASN A 116 -25.27 -32.76 -0.85
N HIS A 117 -25.09 -33.71 0.10
CA HIS A 117 -24.94 -35.16 -0.04
C HIS A 117 -23.50 -35.66 -0.32
N GLN A 118 -22.91 -36.59 0.45
CA GLN A 118 -23.54 -37.66 1.24
C GLN A 118 -22.61 -38.15 2.37
N SER A 119 -23.17 -38.23 3.58
CA SER A 119 -22.80 -39.25 4.56
C SER A 119 -23.69 -40.48 4.33
N ARG A 120 -23.05 -41.66 4.44
CA ARG A 120 -23.59 -43.03 4.40
C ARG A 120 -23.87 -43.63 3.03
#